data_AF-A0A5R9AVQ2-F1
#
_entry.id   AF-A0A5R9AVQ2-F1
#
_cell.length_a   1.000
_cell.length_b   1.000
_cell.length_c   1.000
_cell.angle_alpha   90.00
_cell.angle_beta   90.00
_cell.angle_gamma   90.00
#
_symmetry.space_group_name_H-M   'P 1'
#
loop_
_entity.id
_entity.type
_entity.pdbx_description
1 polymer ?
#
loop_
_entity_poly.entity_id
_entity_poly.type
_entity_poly.pdbx_seq_one_letter_code
_entity_poly.pdbx_strand_id
1 'polypeptide(L)' 'MAYSTDFKQRALDYIKEGHSHVEAAKFFGVGVRTLFTWEKKDVNKDT' A
#
# COMPACT_ATOMS: atom_id res chain seq x y z
N MET A 1 0.00 14.47 3.02
CA MET A 1 1.15 13.76 3.62
C MET A 1 1.91 13.02 2.53
N ALA A 2 3.23 13.19 2.48
CA ALA A 2 4.08 12.48 1.55
C ALA A 2 4.73 11.28 2.27
N TYR A 3 4.50 10.08 1.74
CA TYR A 3 5.15 8.86 2.21
C TYR A 3 6.29 8.50 1.25
N SER A 4 7.41 8.00 1.78
CA SER A 4 8.55 7.57 0.95
C SER A 4 8.17 6.39 0.06
N THR A 5 8.89 6.23 -1.05
CA THR A 5 8.68 5.11 -1.98
C THR A 5 8.88 3.76 -1.28
N ASP A 6 9.95 3.62 -0.49
CA ASP A 6 10.25 2.38 0.24
C ASP A 6 9.19 2.03 1.28
N PHE A 7 8.55 3.04 1.88
CA PHE A 7 7.45 2.81 2.81
C PHE A 7 6.21 2.29 2.08
N LYS A 8 5.88 2.90 0.94
CA LYS A 8 4.76 2.45 0.11
C LYS A 8 4.99 1.04 -0.41
N GLN A 9 6.20 0.74 -0.87
CA GLN A 9 6.55 -0.57 -1.41
C GLN A 9 6.36 -1.65 -0.36
N ARG A 10 6.91 -1.46 0.86
CA ARG A 10 6.72 -2.40 1.96
C ARG A 10 5.25 -2.64 2.31
N ALA A 11 4.42 -1.60 2.27
CA ALA A 11 2.98 -1.73 2.51
C ALA A 11 2.26 -2.52 1.41
N LEU A 12 2.66 -2.32 0.14
CA LEU A 12 2.10 -3.06 -0.99
C LEU A 12 2.60 -4.51 -1.02
N ASP A 13 3.87 -4.76 -0.71
CA ASP A 13 4.44 -6.11 -0.65
C ASP A 13 3.74 -6.95 0.44
N TYR A 14 3.47 -6.35 1.60
CA TYR A 14 2.68 -6.99 2.66
C TYR A 14 1.28 -7.39 2.18
N ILE A 15 0.62 -6.57 1.35
CA ILE A 15 -0.68 -6.95 0.74
C ILE A 15 -0.49 -8.07 -0.29
N LYS A 16 0.57 -8.01 -1.12
CA LYS A 16 0.92 -9.05 -2.11
C LYS A 16 1.25 -10.41 -1.45
N GLU A 17 1.77 -10.41 -0.23
CA GLU A 17 2.00 -11.61 0.60
C GLU A 17 0.69 -12.26 1.11
N GLY A 18 -0.48 -11.64 0.85
CA GLY A 18 -1.80 -12.20 1.16
C GLY A 18 -2.49 -11.55 2.35
N HIS A 19 -1.90 -10.52 2.96
CA HIS A 19 -2.54 -9.78 4.05
C HIS A 19 -3.63 -8.83 3.54
N SER A 20 -4.64 -8.59 4.37
CA SER A 20 -5.74 -7.70 4.01
C SER A 20 -5.33 -6.21 4.10
N HIS A 21 -5.97 -5.35 3.30
CA HIS A 21 -5.78 -3.89 3.39
C HIS A 21 -6.12 -3.32 4.77
N VAL A 22 -7.02 -3.97 5.53
CA VAL A 22 -7.37 -3.56 6.89
C VAL A 22 -6.24 -3.85 7.87
N GLU A 23 -5.62 -5.02 7.77
CA GLU A 23 -4.44 -5.37 8.58
C GLU A 23 -3.25 -4.48 8.23
N ALA A 24 -2.98 -4.29 6.94
CA ALA A 24 -1.94 -3.40 6.46
C ALA A 24 -2.16 -1.96 6.96
N ALA A 25 -3.38 -1.43 6.90
CA ALA A 25 -3.70 -0.09 7.39
C ALA A 25 -3.36 0.08 8.87
N LYS A 26 -3.70 -0.92 9.70
CA LYS A 26 -3.37 -0.92 11.13
C LYS A 26 -1.86 -1.04 11.35
N PHE A 27 -1.20 -1.97 10.67
CA PHE A 27 0.22 -2.25 10.85
C PHE A 27 1.11 -1.07 10.43
N PHE A 28 0.80 -0.44 9.30
CA PHE A 28 1.55 0.70 8.77
C PHE A 28 1.04 2.06 9.27
N GLY A 29 -0.05 2.12 10.04
CA GLY A 29 -0.61 3.37 10.56
C GLY A 29 -1.11 4.31 9.46
N VAL A 30 -1.68 3.75 8.39
CA VAL A 30 -2.22 4.52 7.25
C VAL A 30 -3.69 4.22 7.02
N GLY A 31 -4.38 5.09 6.29
CA GLY A 31 -5.77 4.82 5.91
C GLY A 31 -5.88 3.70 4.87
N VAL A 32 -6.89 2.85 4.98
CA VAL A 32 -7.20 1.81 3.98
C VAL A 32 -7.33 2.41 2.56
N ARG A 33 -7.97 3.58 2.45
CA ARG A 33 -8.09 4.31 1.17
C ARG A 33 -6.74 4.75 0.60
N THR A 34 -5.75 5.01 1.45
CA THR A 34 -4.39 5.35 1.04
C THR A 34 -3.73 4.16 0.36
N LEU A 35 -3.90 2.95 0.90
CA LEU A 35 -3.38 1.71 0.32
C LEU A 35 -3.99 1.42 -1.05
N PHE A 36 -5.32 1.49 -1.20
CA PHE A 36 -5.97 1.34 -2.51
C PHE A 36 -5.48 2.36 -3.55
N THR A 37 -5.18 3.59 -3.12
CA THR A 37 -4.64 4.63 -4.01
C THR A 37 -3.23 4.28 -4.47
N TRP A 38 -2.41 3.67 -3.63
CA TRP A 38 -1.05 3.23 -3.99
C TRP A 38 -1.09 2.04 -4.93
N GLU A 39 -1.91 1.03 -4.63
CA GLU A 39 -2.06 -0.17 -5.44
C GLU A 39 -2.54 0.17 -6.86
N LYS A 40 -3.53 1.07 -6.98
CA LYS A 40 -3.99 1.57 -8.29
C LYS A 40 -2.88 2.28 -9.08
N LYS A 41 -1.97 3.00 -8.40
CA LYS A 41 -0.85 3.69 -9.03
C LYS A 41 0.30 2.75 -9.39
N ASP A 42 0.46 1.66 -8.65
CA ASP A 42 1.42 0.58 -8.94
C ASP A 42 1.02 -0.13 -10.24
N VAL A 43 -0.24 -0.57 -10.34
CA VAL A 43 -0.78 -1.23 -11.55
C VAL A 43 -0.63 -0.38 -12.81
N ASN A 44 -0.85 0.94 -12.71
CA ASN A 44 -0.75 1.85 -13.84
C ASN A 44 0.69 2.21 -14.24
N LYS A 45 1.72 1.77 -13.51
CA LYS A 45 3.13 1.95 -13.92
C LYS A 45 3.61 0.88 -14.89
N ASP A 46 2.98 -0.29 -14.85
CA ASP A 46 3.35 -1.45 -15.67
C ASP A 46 2.55 -1.53 -16.98
N THR A 47 1.73 -0.52 -17.29
CA THR A 47 0.97 -0.36 -18.55
C THR A 47 1.46 0.85 -19.34
#